data_AF-X8IS21-F1
#
_entry.id   AF-X8IS21-F1
#
_cell.length_a   1.000
_cell.length_b   1.000
_cell.length_c   1.000
_cell.angle_alpha   90.00
_cell.angle_beta   90.00
_cell.angle_gamma   90.00
#
_symmetry.space_group_name_H-M   'P 1'
#
loop_
_entity.id
_entity.type
_entity.pdbx_description
1 polymer ?
#
loop_
_entity_poly.entity_id
_entity_poly.type
_entity_poly.pdbx_seq_one_letter_code
_entity_poly.pdbx_strand_id
1 'polypeptide(L)'
;MEKCKADVTICGNDYVLSGDKSEDKIKEIAKYVDDELRHTSKLLNSNPNYRSAVLTAINLAEKLMDNSDLLLKLQTENHQLDNDVKHYISLWEDAKLQVSDLKDKMTTASDLNVQESEKYKELEAKCGELENAYFDLQMENTNLKNEIRNLQKFRGENE
;
A
#
# COMPACT_ATOMS: atom_id res chain seq x y z
N MET A 1 41.10 21.02 5.26
CA MET A 1 40.02 22.02 5.23
C MET A 1 40.55 23.27 5.90
N GLU A 2 40.49 24.39 5.19
CA GLU A 2 40.97 25.68 5.68
C GLU A 2 40.01 26.16 6.78
N LYS A 3 40.52 26.39 7.99
CA LYS A 3 39.69 26.84 9.12
C LYS A 3 39.32 28.30 8.89
N CYS A 4 38.02 28.59 8.86
CA CYS A 4 37.54 29.97 8.82
C CYS A 4 37.83 30.64 10.17
N LYS A 5 38.33 31.88 10.13
CA LYS A 5 38.52 32.73 11.30
C LYS A 5 37.48 33.84 11.27
N ALA A 6 36.90 34.16 12.41
CA ALA A 6 35.92 35.22 12.57
C ALA A 6 36.22 36.03 13.83
N ASP A 7 36.21 37.35 13.69
CA ASP A 7 36.30 38.27 14.81
C ASP A 7 34.88 38.56 15.34
N VAL A 8 34.66 38.34 16.63
CA VAL A 8 33.34 38.49 17.26
C VAL A 8 33.46 39.16 18.64
N THR A 9 32.47 39.96 19.00
CA THR A 9 32.39 40.60 20.32
C THR A 9 31.29 39.93 21.14
N ILE A 10 31.64 39.43 22.34
CA ILE A 10 30.72 38.76 23.27
C ILE A 10 30.80 39.48 24.62
N CYS A 11 29.67 40.02 25.09
CA CYS A 11 29.53 40.78 26.33
C CYS A 11 30.58 41.89 26.51
N GLY A 12 30.97 42.55 25.41
CA GLY A 12 31.93 43.66 25.39
C GLY A 12 33.40 43.25 25.29
N ASN A 13 33.70 41.96 25.19
CA ASN A 13 35.06 41.45 24.94
C ASN A 13 35.17 40.93 23.50
N ASP A 14 36.29 41.22 22.84
CA ASP A 14 36.57 40.76 21.49
C ASP A 14 37.30 39.41 21.50
N TYR A 15 36.85 38.50 20.64
CA TYR A 15 37.36 37.15 20.49
C TYR A 15 37.61 36.83 19.01
N VAL A 16 38.70 36.13 18.75
CA VAL A 16 39.01 35.56 17.44
C VAL A 16 38.67 34.08 17.47
N LEU A 17 37.56 33.69 16.83
CA LEU A 17 37.11 32.31 16.77
C LEU A 17 37.61 31.65 15.49
N SER A 18 38.05 30.40 15.59
CA SER A 18 38.41 29.56 14.44
C SER A 18 37.55 28.31 14.41
N GLY A 19 36.98 27.99 13.24
CA GLY A 19 36.08 26.85 13.10
C GLY A 19 35.98 26.33 11.67
N ASP A 20 35.36 25.16 11.53
CA ASP A 20 35.15 24.50 10.24
C ASP A 20 33.88 24.97 9.53
N LYS A 21 33.07 25.81 10.19
CA LYS A 21 31.85 26.42 9.65
C LYS A 21 32.16 27.77 9.00
N SER A 22 31.26 28.25 8.14
CA SER A 22 31.38 29.58 7.53
C SER A 22 31.46 30.69 8.57
N GLU A 23 32.12 31.79 8.21
CA GLU A 23 32.25 32.98 9.06
C GLU A 23 30.89 33.50 9.55
N ASP A 24 29.90 33.56 8.66
CA ASP A 24 28.53 33.98 9.01
C ASP A 24 27.91 33.10 10.10
N LYS A 25 28.11 31.77 10.02
CA LYS A 25 27.57 30.86 11.02
C LYS A 25 28.29 30.99 12.36
N ILE A 26 29.59 31.29 12.35
CA ILE A 26 30.36 31.57 13.57
C ILE A 26 29.85 32.86 14.23
N LYS A 27 29.59 33.91 13.45
CA LYS A 27 28.99 35.17 13.93
C LYS A 27 27.58 34.96 14.50
N GLU A 28 26.76 34.15 13.86
CA GLU A 28 25.43 33.79 14.35
C GLU A 28 25.50 33.05 15.70
N ILE A 29 26.40 32.07 15.83
CA ILE A 29 26.63 31.33 17.09
C ILE A 29 27.13 32.29 18.18
N ALA A 30 28.07 33.19 17.87
CA ALA A 30 28.58 34.16 18.83
C ALA A 30 27.47 35.10 19.33
N LYS A 31 26.59 35.55 18.43
CA LYS A 31 25.41 36.35 18.80
C LYS A 31 24.47 35.57 19.72
N TYR A 32 24.19 34.31 19.41
CA TYR A 32 23.34 33.47 20.24
C TYR A 32 23.92 33.28 21.66
N VAL A 33 25.23 33.07 21.76
CA VAL A 33 25.93 32.97 23.06
C VAL A 33 25.89 34.31 23.81
N ASP A 34 26.05 35.45 23.14
CA ASP A 34 25.94 36.77 23.77
C ASP A 34 24.54 37.00 24.37
N ASP A 35 23.49 36.67 23.62
CA ASP A 35 22.10 36.81 24.06
C ASP A 35 21.80 35.91 25.27
N GLU A 36 22.23 34.65 25.24
CA GLU A 36 22.05 33.70 26.34
C GLU A 36 22.86 34.11 27.59
N LEU A 37 24.07 34.65 27.40
CA LEU A 37 24.92 35.13 28.49
C LEU A 37 24.30 36.36 29.15
N ARG A 38 23.80 37.32 28.37
CA ARG A 38 23.06 38.49 28.87
C ARG A 38 21.75 38.09 29.56
N HIS A 39 21.06 37.08 29.06
CA HIS A 39 19.84 36.57 29.71
C HIS A 39 20.16 35.96 31.07
N THR A 40 21.19 35.12 31.12
CA THR A 40 21.63 34.46 32.36
C THR A 40 22.15 35.47 33.37
N SER A 41 22.90 36.49 32.93
CA SER A 41 23.40 37.55 33.82
C SER A 41 22.26 38.38 34.42
N LYS A 42 21.22 38.69 33.62
CA LYS A 42 20.00 39.36 34.12
C LYS A 42 19.29 38.53 35.18
N LEU A 43 19.14 37.22 34.99
CA LEU A 43 18.53 36.32 35.98
C LEU A 43 19.32 36.27 37.29
N LEU A 44 20.65 36.36 37.22
CA LEU A 44 21.52 36.42 38.40
C LEU A 44 21.59 37.80 39.06
N ASN A 45 20.92 38.83 38.52
CA ASN A 45 21.05 40.23 38.94
C ASN A 45 22.51 40.69 39.05
N SER A 46 23.38 40.18 38.17
CA SER A 46 24.81 40.45 38.20
C SER A 46 25.32 40.81 36.81
N ASN A 47 26.43 41.53 36.75
CA ASN A 47 27.09 41.80 35.48
C ASN A 47 27.59 40.49 34.85
N PRO A 48 27.68 40.41 33.51
CA PRO A 48 28.28 39.27 32.82
C PRO A 48 29.67 38.99 33.41
N ASN A 49 29.81 37.85 34.07
CA ASN A 49 31.04 37.43 34.74
C ASN A 49 31.28 35.95 34.44
N TYR A 50 32.41 35.41 34.91
CA TYR A 50 32.76 34.01 34.66
C TYR A 50 31.72 33.02 35.23
N ARG A 51 31.02 33.35 36.32
CA ARG A 51 29.97 32.48 36.89
C ARG A 51 28.75 32.44 35.99
N SER A 52 28.34 33.58 35.46
CA SER A 52 27.27 33.65 34.46
C SER A 52 27.66 32.88 33.20
N ALA A 53 28.91 32.98 32.75
CA ALA A 53 29.41 32.23 31.59
C ALA A 53 29.38 30.71 31.80
N VAL A 54 29.79 30.23 32.98
CA VAL A 54 29.71 28.81 33.32
C VAL A 54 28.26 28.33 33.35
N LEU A 55 27.34 29.10 33.93
CA LEU A 55 25.93 28.73 33.97
C LEU A 55 25.29 28.73 32.57
N THR A 56 25.60 29.74 31.74
CA THR A 56 25.16 29.76 30.34
C THR A 56 25.68 28.55 29.57
N ALA A 57 26.94 28.16 29.78
CA ALA A 57 27.50 26.98 29.14
C ALA A 57 26.78 25.69 29.55
N ILE A 58 26.43 25.54 30.83
CA ILE A 58 25.66 24.40 31.33
C ILE A 58 24.25 24.38 30.71
N ASN A 59 23.55 25.52 30.70
CA ASN A 59 22.20 25.60 30.11
C ASN A 59 22.21 25.30 28.60
N LEU A 60 23.24 25.73 27.89
CA LEU A 60 23.42 25.41 26.47
C LEU A 60 23.71 23.92 26.26
N ALA A 61 24.50 23.30 27.13
CA ALA A 61 24.77 21.87 27.09
C ALA A 61 23.50 21.06 27.36
N GLU A 62 22.67 21.46 28.33
CA GLU A 62 21.37 20.85 28.63
C GLU A 62 20.45 20.92 27.40
N LYS A 63 20.26 22.12 26.82
CA LYS A 63 19.49 22.30 25.57
C LYS A 63 20.01 21.41 24.43
N LEU A 64 21.33 21.23 24.32
CA LEU A 64 21.93 20.38 23.29
C LEU A 64 21.65 18.90 23.54
N MET A 65 21.73 18.45 24.80
CA MET A 65 21.39 17.08 25.19
C MET A 65 19.91 16.78 24.93
N ASP A 66 19.00 17.65 25.36
CA ASP A 66 17.56 17.52 25.12
C ASP A 66 17.23 17.45 23.62
N ASN A 67 17.86 18.31 22.81
CA ASN A 67 17.71 18.29 21.36
C ASN A 67 18.25 16.99 20.76
N SER A 68 19.36 16.46 21.27
CA SER A 68 19.93 15.20 20.79
C SER A 68 19.02 14.01 21.11
N ASP A 69 18.40 13.99 22.30
CA ASP A 69 17.44 12.98 22.71
C ASP A 69 16.16 13.06 21.87
N LEU A 70 15.67 14.27 21.59
CA LEU A 70 14.53 14.48 20.70
C LEU A 70 14.84 14.01 19.28
N LEU A 71 16.04 14.30 18.77
CA LEU A 71 16.46 13.87 17.44
C LEU A 71 16.52 12.34 17.36
N LEU A 72 17.04 11.68 18.41
CA LEU A 72 17.05 10.21 18.50
C LEU A 72 15.64 9.62 18.54
N LYS A 73 14.72 10.22 19.31
CA LYS A 73 13.30 9.82 19.33
C LYS A 73 12.67 9.94 17.94
N LEU A 74 12.82 11.09 17.30
CA LEU A 74 12.31 11.33 15.94
C LEU A 74 12.91 10.38 14.91
N GLN A 75 14.18 10.00 15.06
CA GLN A 75 14.83 9.03 14.20
C GLN A 75 14.27 7.62 14.42
N THR A 76 13.99 7.26 15.68
CA THR A 76 13.38 5.97 16.03
C THR A 76 11.95 5.88 15.51
N GLU A 77 11.16 6.93 15.67
CA GLU A 77 9.79 7.02 15.13
C GLU A 77 9.79 6.97 13.60
N ASN A 78 10.69 7.69 12.93
CA ASN A 78 10.82 7.58 11.46
C ASN A 78 11.16 6.15 11.03
N HIS A 79 12.04 5.47 11.76
CA HIS A 79 12.38 4.10 11.43
C HIS A 79 11.21 3.13 11.64
N GLN A 80 10.41 3.35 12.68
CA GLN A 80 9.17 2.60 12.90
C GLN A 80 8.16 2.84 11.77
N LEU A 81 7.93 4.10 11.39
CA LEU A 81 7.05 4.44 10.28
C LEU A 81 7.51 3.84 8.95
N ASP A 82 8.82 3.81 8.68
CA ASP A 82 9.37 3.16 7.48
C ASP A 82 9.09 1.64 7.48
N ASN A 83 9.22 1.00 8.63
CA ASN A 83 8.88 -0.42 8.79
C ASN A 83 7.38 -0.66 8.60
N ASP A 84 6.52 0.20 9.16
CA ASP A 84 5.07 0.11 9.00
C ASP A 84 4.66 0.29 7.54
N VAL A 85 5.23 1.29 6.84
CA VAL A 85 4.99 1.50 5.40
C VAL A 85 5.38 0.27 4.60
N LYS A 86 6.54 -0.33 4.85
CA LYS A 86 6.95 -1.59 4.19
C LYS A 86 5.96 -2.72 4.46
N HIS A 87 5.49 -2.84 5.69
CA HIS A 87 4.49 -3.85 6.04
C HIS A 87 3.17 -3.63 5.29
N TYR A 88 2.66 -2.40 5.25
CA TYR A 88 1.44 -2.07 4.51
C TYR A 88 1.58 -2.28 3.01
N ILE A 89 2.76 -2.03 2.43
CA ILE A 89 3.04 -2.33 1.02
C ILE A 89 2.91 -3.84 0.77
N SER A 90 3.53 -4.69 1.60
CA SER A 90 3.43 -6.15 1.48
C SER A 90 1.99 -6.63 1.58
N LEU A 91 1.23 -6.13 2.56
CA LEU A 91 -0.19 -6.47 2.71
C LEU A 91 -1.02 -6.04 1.51
N TRP A 92 -0.71 -4.86 0.94
CA TRP A 92 -1.40 -4.37 -0.24
C TRP A 92 -1.08 -5.19 -1.49
N GLU A 93 0.17 -5.60 -1.66
CA GLU A 93 0.60 -6.49 -2.75
C GLU A 93 -0.09 -7.84 -2.66
N ASP A 94 -0.16 -8.45 -1.46
CA ASP A 94 -0.87 -9.70 -1.23
C ASP A 94 -2.37 -9.58 -1.52
N ALA A 95 -3.01 -8.51 -1.03
CA ALA A 95 -4.43 -8.26 -1.29
C ALA A 95 -4.69 -8.05 -2.78
N LYS A 96 -3.81 -7.32 -3.48
CA LYS A 96 -3.90 -7.11 -4.93
C LYS A 96 -3.75 -8.42 -5.70
N LEU A 97 -2.83 -9.28 -5.29
CA LEU A 97 -2.65 -10.60 -5.88
C LEU A 97 -3.90 -11.46 -5.70
N GLN A 98 -4.49 -11.48 -4.50
CA GLN A 98 -5.73 -12.21 -4.22
C GLN A 98 -6.90 -11.70 -5.05
N VAL A 99 -7.05 -10.37 -5.21
CA VAL A 99 -8.09 -9.79 -6.05
C VAL A 99 -7.88 -10.16 -7.52
N SER A 100 -6.64 -10.19 -8.02
CA SER A 100 -6.34 -10.64 -9.38
C SER A 100 -6.70 -12.12 -9.56
N ASP A 101 -6.27 -12.99 -8.64
CA ASP A 101 -6.56 -14.43 -8.70
C ASP A 101 -8.06 -14.72 -8.63
N LEU A 102 -8.80 -14.03 -7.74
CA LEU A 102 -10.26 -14.14 -7.69
C LEU A 102 -10.93 -13.67 -8.97
N LYS A 103 -10.41 -12.60 -9.60
CA LYS A 103 -10.92 -12.11 -10.89
C LYS A 103 -10.70 -13.14 -11.99
N ASP A 104 -9.53 -13.77 -12.05
CA ASP A 104 -9.22 -14.81 -13.05
C ASP A 104 -10.06 -16.08 -12.83
N LYS A 105 -10.31 -16.45 -11.56
CA LYS A 105 -11.25 -17.52 -11.23
C LYS A 105 -12.69 -17.18 -11.61
N MET A 106 -13.11 -15.91 -11.45
CA MET A 106 -14.44 -15.47 -11.84
C MET A 106 -14.64 -15.47 -13.35
N THR A 107 -13.64 -15.03 -14.13
CA THR A 107 -13.72 -15.05 -15.60
C THR A 107 -13.77 -16.48 -16.12
N THR A 108 -12.90 -17.36 -15.62
CA THR A 108 -12.90 -18.78 -16.00
C THR A 108 -14.21 -19.48 -15.63
N ALA A 109 -14.78 -19.21 -14.45
CA ALA A 109 -16.09 -19.73 -14.07
C ALA A 109 -17.22 -19.21 -14.97
N SER A 110 -17.17 -17.93 -15.37
CA SER A 110 -18.12 -17.34 -16.32
C SER A 110 -18.02 -18.01 -17.70
N ASP A 111 -16.81 -18.24 -18.20
CA ASP A 111 -16.57 -18.89 -19.50
C ASP A 111 -17.06 -20.34 -19.49
N LEU A 112 -16.83 -21.07 -18.39
CA LEU A 112 -17.35 -22.42 -18.21
C LEU A 112 -18.89 -22.45 -18.17
N ASN A 113 -19.52 -21.51 -17.47
CA ASN A 113 -20.98 -21.40 -17.44
C ASN A 113 -21.57 -21.10 -18.83
N VAL A 114 -20.92 -20.27 -19.63
CA VAL A 114 -21.34 -20.01 -21.02
C VAL A 114 -21.23 -21.29 -21.84
N GLN A 115 -20.10 -22.00 -21.76
CA GLN A 115 -19.94 -23.27 -22.49
C GLN A 115 -20.91 -24.36 -22.03
N GLU A 116 -21.19 -24.47 -20.74
CA GLU A 116 -22.21 -25.38 -20.23
C GLU A 116 -23.59 -24.99 -20.76
N SER A 117 -23.97 -23.71 -20.72
CA SER A 117 -25.24 -23.25 -21.27
C SER A 117 -25.37 -23.54 -22.77
N GLU A 118 -24.30 -23.44 -23.55
CA GLU A 118 -24.31 -23.78 -24.98
C GLU A 118 -24.49 -25.28 -25.19
N LYS A 119 -23.76 -26.12 -24.44
CA LYS A 119 -23.91 -27.57 -24.49
C LYS A 119 -25.32 -28.03 -24.09
N TYR A 120 -25.92 -27.39 -23.08
CA TYR A 120 -27.30 -27.67 -22.68
C TYR A 120 -28.29 -27.38 -23.82
N LYS A 121 -28.14 -26.25 -24.51
CA LYS A 121 -28.98 -25.91 -25.68
C LYS A 121 -28.78 -26.88 -26.84
N GLU A 122 -27.54 -27.27 -27.14
CA GLU A 122 -27.26 -28.28 -28.18
C GLU A 122 -27.88 -29.63 -27.83
N LEU A 123 -27.79 -30.05 -26.58
CA LEU A 123 -28.37 -31.31 -26.13
C LEU A 123 -29.90 -31.28 -26.17
N GLU A 124 -30.51 -30.15 -25.77
CA GLU A 124 -31.95 -29.92 -25.87
C GLU A 124 -32.43 -29.97 -27.32
N ALA A 125 -31.70 -29.36 -28.26
CA ALA A 125 -32.00 -29.42 -29.69
C ALA A 125 -31.92 -30.86 -30.22
N LYS A 126 -30.87 -31.62 -29.86
CA LYS A 126 -30.75 -33.04 -30.23
C LYS A 126 -31.86 -33.90 -29.65
N CYS A 127 -32.27 -33.64 -28.40
CA CYS A 127 -33.42 -34.33 -27.81
C CYS A 127 -34.70 -34.02 -28.59
N GLY A 128 -34.95 -32.77 -28.98
CA GLY A 128 -36.09 -32.41 -29.81
C GLY A 128 -36.07 -33.07 -31.20
N GLU A 129 -34.91 -33.16 -31.84
CA GLU A 129 -34.75 -33.88 -33.12
C GLU A 129 -35.06 -35.38 -32.97
N LEU A 130 -34.55 -36.02 -31.91
CA LEU A 130 -34.82 -37.42 -31.62
C LEU A 130 -36.29 -37.67 -31.27
N GLU A 131 -36.93 -36.75 -30.55
CA GLU A 131 -38.37 -36.81 -30.27
C GLU A 131 -39.18 -36.74 -31.57
N ASN A 132 -38.86 -35.79 -32.46
CA ASN A 132 -39.52 -35.68 -33.77
C ASN A 132 -39.33 -36.96 -34.60
N ALA A 133 -38.09 -37.48 -34.68
CA ALA A 133 -37.81 -38.73 -35.39
C ALA A 133 -38.55 -39.93 -34.78
N TYR A 134 -38.70 -39.96 -33.45
CA TYR A 134 -39.49 -40.97 -32.76
C TYR A 134 -40.98 -40.87 -33.11
N PHE A 135 -41.55 -39.67 -33.14
CA PHE A 135 -42.94 -39.47 -33.55
C PHE A 135 -43.20 -39.92 -34.98
N ASP A 136 -42.31 -39.59 -35.93
CA ASP A 136 -42.42 -40.02 -37.32
C ASP A 136 -42.40 -41.55 -37.45
N LEU A 137 -41.43 -42.20 -36.81
CA LEU A 137 -41.33 -43.67 -36.79
C LEU A 137 -42.53 -44.33 -36.12
N GLN A 138 -43.09 -43.71 -35.09
CA GLN A 138 -44.29 -44.21 -34.40
C GLN A 138 -45.53 -44.08 -35.30
N MET A 139 -45.63 -42.99 -36.06
CA MET A 139 -46.70 -42.80 -37.05
C MET A 139 -46.60 -43.85 -38.16
N GLU A 140 -45.40 -44.08 -38.70
CA GLU A 140 -45.14 -45.11 -39.71
C GLU A 140 -45.47 -46.52 -39.19
N ASN A 141 -45.02 -46.86 -37.98
CA ASN A 141 -45.38 -48.12 -37.33
C ASN A 141 -46.90 -48.31 -37.19
N THR A 142 -47.62 -47.24 -36.89
CA THR A 142 -49.08 -47.29 -36.75
C THR A 142 -49.75 -47.53 -38.10
N ASN A 143 -49.27 -46.87 -39.16
CA ASN A 143 -49.74 -47.07 -40.53
C ASN A 143 -49.46 -48.50 -41.01
N LEU A 144 -48.24 -48.99 -40.85
CA LEU A 144 -47.86 -50.37 -41.19
C LEU A 144 -48.69 -51.40 -40.41
N LYS A 145 -48.95 -51.18 -39.11
CA LYS A 145 -49.85 -52.04 -38.31
C LYS A 145 -51.30 -52.04 -38.83
N ASN A 146 -51.77 -50.94 -39.40
CA ASN A 146 -53.09 -50.86 -40.02
C ASN A 146 -53.11 -51.60 -41.36
N GLU A 147 -52.08 -51.44 -42.19
CA GLU A 147 -51.93 -52.16 -43.45
C GLU A 147 -51.85 -53.69 -43.25
N ILE A 148 -51.03 -54.14 -42.30
CA ILE A 148 -50.94 -55.56 -41.94
C ILE A 148 -52.31 -56.09 -41.50
N ARG A 149 -53.07 -55.34 -40.68
CA ARG A 149 -54.43 -55.73 -40.27
C ARG A 149 -55.38 -55.83 -41.47
N ASN A 150 -55.28 -54.91 -42.43
CA ASN A 150 -56.10 -54.97 -43.64
C ASN A 150 -55.75 -56.19 -44.50
N LEU A 151 -54.47 -56.46 -44.72
CA LEU A 151 -54.01 -57.63 -45.47
C LEU A 151 -54.37 -58.96 -44.78
N GLN A 152 -54.30 -59.02 -43.45
CA GLN A 152 -54.73 -60.19 -42.67
C GLN A 152 -56.24 -60.46 -42.82
N LYS A 153 -57.09 -59.42 -42.87
CA LYS A 153 -58.52 -59.57 -43.15
C LYS A 153 -58.77 -60.13 -44.56
N PHE A 154 -58.09 -59.57 -45.57
CA PHE A 154 -58.19 -60.08 -46.95
C PHE A 154 -57.70 -61.53 -47.09
N ARG A 155 -56.75 -61.96 -46.26
CA ARG A 155 -56.26 -63.34 -46.29
C ARG A 155 -57.22 -64.34 -45.61
N GLY A 156 -57.95 -63.91 -44.59
CA GLY A 156 -58.98 -64.72 -43.92
C GLY A 156 -60.32 -64.82 -44.68
N GLU A 157 -60.55 -63.98 -45.70
CA GLU A 157 -61.70 -64.10 -46.61
C GLU A 157 -61.43 -65.03 -47.81
N ASN A 158 -60.20 -65.54 -47.95
CA ASN A 158 -59.76 -66.42 -49.06
C ASN A 158 -59.43 -67.86 -48.62
N GLU A 159 -59.79 -68.26 -47.40
CA GLU A 159 -59.83 -69.65 -46.91
C GLU A 159 -61.27 -70.07 -46.61
#